data_AF-A0A6G8CLV6-F1
#
_entry.id   AF-A0A6G8CLV6-F1
#
_cell.length_a   1.000
_cell.length_b   1.000
_cell.length_c   1.000
_cell.angle_alpha   90.00
_cell.angle_beta   90.00
_cell.angle_gamma   90.00
#
_symmetry.space_group_name_H-M   'P 1'
#
loop_
_entity.id
_entity.type
_entity.pdbx_description
1 polymer ?
#
loop_
_entity_poly.entity_id
_entity_poly.type
_entity_poly.pdbx_seq_one_letter_code
_entity_poly.pdbx_strand_id
1 'polypeptide(L)'
;MNGAGACKLTPGSAGTALPLTVSYSGDPAFQTTQDVQTANALKVGSVVSMTATPNPPIAGKPLTFAVTVTQMQARALKAKTKAAPLPAGVVEFTDSGTSIGSAPLINGAATLTLAAPATPGAHSFVVTYVGDDFNAQAQSAPLTLAVAAAPAISLSPVPLFDTLWEKLLSMALVGFAARGMRIRKA
;
A
#
# COMPACT_ATOMS: atom_id res chain seq x y z
N MET A 1 27.33 47.47 31.10
CA MET A 1 27.10 46.08 30.67
C MET A 1 26.33 46.15 29.37
N ASN A 2 26.89 45.68 28.26
CA ASN A 2 26.21 45.74 26.96
C ASN A 2 25.15 44.63 26.99
N GLY A 3 23.88 44.99 27.16
CA GLY A 3 22.77 44.06 27.45
C GLY A 3 22.57 43.00 26.37
N ALA A 4 23.34 41.91 26.45
CA ALA A 4 23.25 40.77 25.55
C ALA A 4 22.59 39.60 26.27
N GLY A 5 21.48 39.12 25.71
CA GLY A 5 20.82 37.87 26.10
C GLY A 5 20.92 36.87 24.96
N ALA A 6 21.17 35.60 25.28
CA ALA A 6 21.13 34.52 24.31
C ALA A 6 20.09 33.49 24.76
N CYS A 7 19.24 33.04 23.84
CA CYS A 7 18.35 31.92 24.04
C CYS A 7 18.54 30.89 22.91
N LYS A 8 18.28 29.62 23.22
CA LYS A 8 18.31 28.54 22.24
C LYS A 8 16.88 28.07 22.01
N LEU A 9 16.41 28.21 20.78
CA LEU A 9 15.07 27.79 20.37
C LEU A 9 15.16 26.55 19.48
N THR A 10 14.23 25.62 19.69
CA THR A 10 14.02 24.49 18.78
C THR A 10 12.64 24.69 18.14
N PRO A 11 12.55 24.83 16.81
CA PRO A 11 11.27 24.98 16.13
C PRO A 11 10.34 23.79 16.41
N GLY A 12 9.06 24.07 16.66
CA GLY A 12 8.01 23.05 16.79
C GLY A 12 7.54 22.47 15.46
N SER A 13 7.90 23.11 14.34
CA SER A 13 7.55 22.71 12.96
C SER A 13 8.57 23.29 11.98
N ALA A 14 8.68 22.71 10.79
CA ALA A 14 9.39 23.34 9.68
C ALA A 14 8.55 24.46 9.05
N GLY A 15 9.22 25.51 8.59
CA GLY A 15 8.61 26.66 7.93
C GLY A 15 9.66 27.64 7.42
N THR A 16 9.34 28.34 6.35
CA THR A 16 10.10 29.49 5.85
C THR A 16 9.42 30.75 6.37
N ALA A 17 10.12 31.55 7.18
CA ALA A 17 9.60 32.72 7.92
C ALA A 17 8.87 32.41 9.25
N LEU A 18 9.57 31.72 10.16
CA LEU A 18 9.18 31.68 11.57
C LEU A 18 9.58 33.02 12.23
N PRO A 19 8.62 33.88 12.67
CA PRO A 19 8.96 35.14 13.30
C PRO A 19 9.45 34.91 14.73
N LEU A 20 10.59 35.51 15.06
CA LEU A 20 11.17 35.57 16.38
C LEU A 20 11.08 37.01 16.86
N THR A 21 10.22 37.27 17.83
CA THR A 21 10.07 38.61 18.41
C THR A 21 10.91 38.70 19.67
N VAL A 22 11.83 39.65 19.69
CA VAL A 22 12.56 40.05 20.90
C VAL A 22 11.93 41.33 21.39
N SER A 23 11.51 41.34 22.65
CA SER A 23 10.94 42.53 23.29
C SER A 23 11.76 42.91 24.50
N TYR A 24 12.01 44.21 24.64
CA TYR A 24 12.58 44.81 25.81
C TYR A 24 11.54 45.74 26.43
N SER A 25 11.18 45.45 27.69
CA SER A 25 10.10 46.12 28.42
C SER A 25 10.40 47.56 28.86
N GLY A 26 11.60 48.06 28.56
CA GLY A 26 12.06 49.37 29.03
C GLY A 26 12.51 49.36 30.50
N ASP A 27 13.19 50.44 30.88
CA ASP A 27 13.55 50.79 32.25
C ASP A 27 13.55 52.33 32.42
N PRO A 28 13.86 52.91 33.60
CA PRO A 28 13.84 54.37 33.78
C PRO A 28 14.81 55.16 32.88
N ALA A 29 15.80 54.51 32.27
CA ALA A 29 16.78 55.12 31.38
C ALA A 29 16.51 54.82 29.89
N PHE A 30 15.77 53.76 29.55
CA PHE A 30 15.55 53.32 28.17
C PHE A 30 14.08 52.99 27.87
N GLN A 31 13.60 53.44 26.71
CA GLN A 31 12.25 53.15 26.23
C GLN A 31 12.07 51.68 25.82
N THR A 32 10.81 51.23 25.76
CA THR A 32 10.45 49.91 25.23
C THR A 32 10.88 49.77 23.77
N THR A 33 11.48 48.64 23.42
CA THR A 33 11.84 48.32 22.03
C THR A 33 11.43 46.91 21.68
N GLN A 34 11.12 46.69 20.40
CA GLN A 34 10.89 45.36 19.86
C GLN A 34 11.63 45.22 18.54
N ASP A 35 12.14 44.03 18.29
CA ASP A 35 12.72 43.63 17.02
C ASP A 35 12.16 42.27 16.60
N VAL A 36 11.99 42.07 15.31
CA VAL A 36 11.47 40.82 14.74
C VAL A 36 12.47 40.29 13.73
N GLN A 37 12.99 39.10 14.02
CA GLN A 37 13.85 38.38 13.11
C GLN A 37 13.11 37.18 12.52
N THR A 38 13.32 36.88 11.24
CA THR A 38 12.77 35.67 10.61
C THR A 38 13.80 34.55 10.61
N ALA A 39 13.38 33.36 11.02
CA ALA A 39 14.18 32.14 10.91
C ALA A 39 13.54 31.16 9.92
N ASN A 40 14.37 30.27 9.36
CA ASN A 40 13.92 29.20 8.46
C ASN A 40 14.24 27.85 9.09
N ALA A 41 13.26 26.95 9.09
CA ALA A 41 13.42 25.55 9.44
C ALA A 41 12.93 24.72 8.23
N LEU A 42 13.83 24.03 7.53
CA LEU A 42 13.46 23.25 6.35
C LEU A 42 13.02 21.83 6.76
N LYS A 43 12.07 21.27 6.00
CA LYS A 43 11.71 19.86 6.12
C LYS A 43 12.86 18.98 5.61
N VAL A 44 13.05 17.83 6.25
CA VAL A 44 13.99 16.80 5.80
C VAL A 44 13.36 16.05 4.63
N GLY A 45 14.13 15.77 3.57
CA GLY A 45 13.65 14.95 2.46
C GLY A 45 13.24 13.55 2.92
N SER A 46 12.28 12.92 2.23
CA SER A 46 11.80 11.58 2.56
C SER A 46 12.07 10.61 1.40
N VAL A 47 12.24 9.32 1.71
CA VAL A 47 12.39 8.23 0.75
C VAL A 47 11.32 7.20 1.03
N VAL A 48 10.52 6.87 0.02
CA VAL A 48 9.43 5.90 0.10
C VAL A 48 9.83 4.64 -0.65
N SER A 49 9.70 3.48 -0.01
CA SER A 49 9.84 2.18 -0.66
C SER A 49 8.61 1.32 -0.40
N MET A 50 8.25 0.49 -1.37
CA MET A 50 7.06 -0.34 -1.33
C MET A 50 7.38 -1.75 -1.85
N THR A 51 6.80 -2.75 -1.21
CA THR A 51 6.72 -4.13 -1.70
C THR A 51 5.29 -4.63 -1.64
N ALA A 52 5.00 -5.73 -2.37
CA ALA A 52 3.67 -6.29 -2.49
C ALA A 52 3.71 -7.82 -2.35
N THR A 53 2.70 -8.39 -1.69
CA THR A 53 2.54 -9.83 -1.49
C THR A 53 1.08 -10.25 -1.64
N PRO A 54 0.76 -11.32 -2.39
CA PRO A 54 1.65 -12.13 -3.22
C PRO A 54 2.11 -11.41 -4.51
N ASN A 55 3.25 -11.84 -5.07
CA ASN A 55 3.79 -11.38 -6.36
C ASN A 55 4.20 -12.61 -7.21
N PRO A 56 3.46 -12.96 -8.28
CA PRO A 56 2.35 -12.21 -8.86
C PRO A 56 1.05 -12.30 -8.04
N PRO A 57 0.24 -11.23 -7.99
CA PRO A 57 -1.10 -11.28 -7.42
C PRO A 57 -2.10 -12.01 -8.33
N ILE A 58 -3.16 -12.57 -7.76
CA ILE A 58 -4.28 -13.19 -8.49
C ILE A 58 -5.47 -12.24 -8.44
N ALA A 59 -6.11 -11.99 -9.58
CA ALA A 59 -7.25 -11.09 -9.71
C ALA A 59 -8.34 -11.37 -8.65
N GLY A 60 -8.78 -10.33 -7.94
CA GLY A 60 -9.80 -10.42 -6.89
C GLY A 60 -9.37 -11.13 -5.60
N LYS A 61 -8.11 -11.59 -5.47
CA LYS A 61 -7.57 -12.15 -4.22
C LYS A 61 -6.89 -11.06 -3.38
N PRO A 62 -6.71 -11.28 -2.06
CA PRO A 62 -6.02 -10.32 -1.22
C PRO A 62 -4.60 -10.03 -1.71
N LEU A 63 -4.26 -8.74 -1.77
CA LEU A 63 -2.97 -8.17 -2.09
C LEU A 63 -2.59 -7.21 -0.97
N THR A 64 -1.44 -7.45 -0.35
CA THR A 64 -0.93 -6.66 0.77
C THR A 64 0.32 -5.90 0.33
N PHE A 65 0.27 -4.59 0.46
CA PHE A 65 1.40 -3.69 0.28
C PHE A 65 2.05 -3.38 1.61
N ALA A 66 3.38 -3.47 1.66
CA ALA A 66 4.19 -3.01 2.79
C ALA A 66 5.02 -1.81 2.33
N VAL A 67 4.90 -0.70 3.05
CA VAL A 67 5.56 0.57 2.73
C VAL A 67 6.45 0.98 3.88
N THR A 68 7.65 1.46 3.55
CA THR A 68 8.53 2.14 4.50
C THR A 68 8.88 3.53 4.00
N VAL A 69 8.77 4.50 4.89
CA VAL A 69 9.11 5.91 4.67
C VAL A 69 10.25 6.25 5.62
N THR A 70 11.38 6.60 5.03
CA THR A 70 12.60 6.95 5.78
C THR A 70 13.04 8.35 5.44
N GLN A 71 13.87 8.93 6.29
CA GLN A 71 14.43 10.26 6.06
C GLN A 71 15.64 10.15 5.12
N MET A 72 15.70 11.05 4.16
CA MET A 72 16.87 11.27 3.33
C MET A 72 17.92 12.04 4.17
N GLN A 73 18.67 11.31 4.99
CA GLN A 73 19.73 11.91 5.80
C GLN A 73 20.95 12.22 4.93
N ALA A 74 20.98 13.41 4.31
CA ALA A 74 22.20 13.90 3.69
C ALA A 74 23.31 14.05 4.76
N ARG A 75 24.52 13.54 4.48
CA ARG A 75 25.65 13.55 5.43
C ARG A 75 25.96 14.94 5.99
N ALA A 76 25.74 16.00 5.21
CA ALA A 76 25.95 17.38 5.63
C ALA A 76 24.92 17.89 6.67
N LEU A 77 23.69 17.36 6.71
CA LEU A 77 22.69 17.76 7.71
C LEU A 77 22.89 17.05 9.05
N LYS A 78 23.34 15.78 9.05
CA LYS A 78 23.58 15.00 10.28
C LYS A 78 24.49 15.71 11.30
N ALA A 79 25.45 16.50 10.84
CA ALA A 79 26.42 17.17 11.70
C ALA A 79 25.89 18.48 12.32
N LYS A 80 24.80 19.06 11.79
CA LYS A 80 24.33 20.41 12.17
C LYS A 80 22.93 20.43 12.76
N THR A 81 22.14 19.36 12.61
CA THR A 81 20.75 19.30 13.10
C THR A 81 20.51 18.13 14.05
N LYS A 82 19.64 18.36 15.03
CA LYS A 82 19.00 17.27 15.79
C LYS A 82 18.21 16.44 14.78
N ALA A 83 18.29 15.10 14.84
CA ALA A 83 17.55 14.22 13.94
C ALA A 83 16.05 14.59 14.00
N ALA A 84 15.46 14.85 12.82
CA ALA A 84 14.04 15.13 12.74
C ALA A 84 13.23 13.89 13.19
N PRO A 85 12.02 14.08 13.75
CA PRO A 85 11.14 12.95 14.08
C PRO A 85 10.90 12.03 12.88
N LEU A 86 10.72 10.73 13.14
CA LEU A 86 10.35 9.76 12.10
C LEU A 86 9.13 10.24 11.31
N PRO A 87 9.05 9.95 9.99
CA PRO A 87 7.89 10.29 9.17
C PRO A 87 6.59 9.76 9.77
N ALA A 88 5.61 10.65 9.92
CA ALA A 88 4.30 10.38 10.47
C ALA A 88 3.20 10.83 9.49
N GLY A 89 1.95 10.52 9.78
CA GLY A 89 0.82 10.89 8.91
C GLY A 89 0.37 9.72 8.04
N VAL A 90 0.11 9.97 6.75
CA VAL A 90 -0.53 8.99 5.86
C VAL A 90 0.23 8.84 4.55
N VAL A 91 0.09 7.66 3.97
CA VAL A 91 0.48 7.37 2.59
C VAL A 91 -0.76 7.09 1.75
N GLU A 92 -0.75 7.56 0.50
CA GLU A 92 -1.80 7.32 -0.49
C GLU A 92 -1.27 6.38 -1.58
N PHE A 93 -2.09 5.40 -1.95
CA PHE A 93 -1.78 4.40 -2.97
C PHE A 93 -2.58 4.70 -4.23
N THR A 94 -1.92 4.62 -5.38
CA THR A 94 -2.57 4.70 -6.69
C THR A 94 -2.23 3.49 -7.54
N ASP A 95 -3.18 3.08 -8.38
CA ASP A 95 -2.96 2.15 -9.49
C ASP A 95 -3.16 2.92 -10.79
N SER A 96 -2.07 3.04 -11.56
CA SER A 96 -2.09 3.68 -12.88
C SER A 96 -2.67 5.11 -12.84
N GLY A 97 -2.43 5.81 -11.72
CA GLY A 97 -2.91 7.17 -11.44
C GLY A 97 -4.25 7.27 -10.72
N THR A 98 -4.99 6.17 -10.56
CA THR A 98 -6.26 6.14 -9.82
C THR A 98 -6.04 5.82 -8.35
N SER A 99 -6.57 6.63 -7.43
CA SER A 99 -6.46 6.37 -5.99
C SER A 99 -7.20 5.08 -5.61
N ILE A 100 -6.51 4.17 -4.90
CA ILE A 100 -7.06 2.87 -4.48
C ILE A 100 -7.18 2.75 -2.95
N GLY A 101 -6.59 3.68 -2.21
CA GLY A 101 -6.68 3.70 -0.75
C GLY A 101 -5.54 4.47 -0.10
N SER A 102 -5.59 4.52 1.23
CA SER A 102 -4.56 5.15 2.06
C SER A 102 -4.30 4.32 3.31
N ALA A 103 -3.13 4.51 3.92
CA ALA A 103 -2.77 3.87 5.17
C ALA A 103 -1.98 4.83 6.08
N PRO A 104 -2.21 4.80 7.40
CA PRO A 104 -1.42 5.60 8.34
C PRO A 104 -0.01 5.04 8.49
N LEU A 105 0.96 5.93 8.71
CA LEU A 105 2.31 5.57 9.10
C LEU A 105 2.38 5.36 10.61
N ILE A 106 2.90 4.20 11.00
CA ILE A 106 3.24 3.85 12.38
C ILE A 106 4.74 3.60 12.38
N ASN A 107 5.50 4.48 13.04
CA ASN A 107 6.97 4.42 13.09
C ASN A 107 7.64 4.39 11.71
N GLY A 108 7.13 5.16 10.74
CA GLY A 108 7.65 5.20 9.37
C GLY A 108 7.28 3.99 8.50
N ALA A 109 6.37 3.12 8.95
CA ALA A 109 5.88 2.00 8.17
C ALA A 109 4.36 2.06 8.00
N ALA A 110 3.87 1.62 6.84
CA ALA A 110 2.45 1.50 6.55
C ALA A 110 2.15 0.15 5.87
N THR A 111 0.93 -0.35 6.06
CA THR A 111 0.46 -1.58 5.43
C THR A 111 -0.95 -1.36 4.92
N LEU A 112 -1.20 -1.77 3.68
CA LEU A 112 -2.53 -1.72 3.06
C LEU A 112 -2.84 -3.06 2.43
N THR A 113 -3.98 -3.66 2.80
CA THR A 113 -4.48 -4.89 2.20
C THR A 113 -5.79 -4.59 1.46
N LEU A 114 -5.84 -4.97 0.19
CA LEU A 114 -6.99 -4.78 -0.70
C LEU A 114 -7.15 -5.99 -1.63
N ALA A 115 -8.26 -6.08 -2.36
CA ALA A 115 -8.39 -7.07 -3.42
C ALA A 115 -7.56 -6.63 -4.63
N ALA A 116 -6.72 -7.53 -5.16
CA ALA A 116 -5.98 -7.28 -6.39
C ALA A 116 -6.93 -6.89 -7.53
N PRO A 117 -6.49 -6.05 -8.49
CA PRO A 117 -7.32 -5.61 -9.61
C PRO A 117 -8.04 -6.76 -10.30
N ALA A 118 -9.31 -6.56 -10.63
CA ALA A 118 -10.13 -7.59 -11.26
C ALA A 118 -9.67 -7.91 -12.68
N THR A 119 -9.06 -6.93 -13.35
CA THR A 119 -8.48 -7.07 -14.69
C THR A 119 -7.10 -7.72 -14.59
N PRO A 120 -6.88 -8.87 -15.24
CA PRO A 120 -5.53 -9.42 -15.39
C PRO A 120 -4.68 -8.51 -16.28
N GLY A 121 -3.37 -8.46 -16.03
CA GLY A 121 -2.45 -7.63 -16.81
C GLY A 121 -1.44 -6.87 -15.96
N ALA A 122 -0.72 -5.95 -16.59
CA ALA A 122 0.26 -5.11 -15.89
C ALA A 122 -0.44 -3.94 -15.19
N HIS A 123 -0.21 -3.81 -13.89
CA HIS A 123 -0.68 -2.71 -13.06
C HIS A 123 0.52 -1.97 -12.47
N SER A 124 0.46 -0.63 -12.44
CA SER A 124 1.55 0.23 -11.97
C SER A 124 1.14 0.91 -10.66
N PHE A 125 1.66 0.40 -9.55
CA PHE A 125 1.34 0.91 -8.23
C PHE A 125 2.33 1.97 -7.78
N VAL A 126 1.82 3.09 -7.28
CA VAL A 126 2.65 4.19 -6.76
C VAL A 126 2.15 4.60 -5.38
N VAL A 127 3.08 4.89 -4.47
CA VAL A 127 2.76 5.39 -3.14
C VAL A 127 3.27 6.79 -2.96
N THR A 128 2.41 7.66 -2.48
CA THR A 128 2.71 9.05 -2.16
C THR A 128 2.62 9.26 -0.66
N TYR A 129 3.73 9.64 -0.05
CA TYR A 129 3.75 10.17 1.30
C TYR A 129 3.52 11.68 1.25
N VAL A 130 2.47 12.18 1.91
CA VAL A 130 2.04 13.59 1.83
C VAL A 130 2.97 14.57 2.56
N GLY A 131 3.87 14.06 3.42
CA GLY A 131 4.71 14.87 4.30
C GLY A 131 4.04 15.16 5.65
N ASP A 132 4.84 15.63 6.60
CA ASP A 132 4.41 16.08 7.93
C ASP A 132 5.13 17.39 8.31
N ASP A 133 5.01 17.84 9.55
CA ASP A 133 5.61 19.09 10.04
C ASP A 133 7.14 19.15 9.90
N PHE A 134 7.83 18.01 9.78
CA PHE A 134 9.29 17.92 9.75
C PHE A 134 9.85 17.20 8.52
N ASN A 135 9.03 16.41 7.83
CA ASN A 135 9.42 15.53 6.73
C ASN A 135 8.67 15.95 5.45
N ALA A 136 9.42 16.13 4.37
CA ALA A 136 8.87 16.58 3.10
C ALA A 136 8.06 15.46 2.43
N GLN A 137 7.12 15.85 1.57
CA GLN A 137 6.41 14.94 0.68
C GLN A 137 7.41 14.13 -0.16
N ALA A 138 7.10 12.86 -0.41
CA ALA A 138 7.88 12.01 -1.30
C ALA A 138 6.99 10.96 -1.97
N GLN A 139 7.47 10.44 -3.11
CA GLN A 139 6.78 9.43 -3.89
C GLN A 139 7.71 8.24 -4.12
N SER A 140 7.15 7.03 -4.14
CA SER A 140 7.90 5.83 -4.48
C SER A 140 8.20 5.76 -5.98
N ALA A 141 9.18 4.94 -6.35
CA ALA A 141 9.24 4.44 -7.73
C ALA A 141 7.97 3.59 -8.03
N PRO A 142 7.52 3.52 -9.30
CA PRO A 142 6.41 2.64 -9.67
C PRO A 142 6.76 1.17 -9.45
N LEU A 143 5.85 0.44 -8.79
CA LEU A 143 5.90 -1.01 -8.65
C LEU A 143 4.96 -1.66 -9.67
N THR A 144 5.53 -2.22 -10.73
CA THR A 144 4.75 -2.92 -11.75
C THR A 144 4.51 -4.37 -11.34
N LEU A 145 3.25 -4.78 -11.23
CA LEU A 145 2.86 -6.16 -10.95
C LEU A 145 2.03 -6.72 -12.12
N ALA A 146 2.31 -7.96 -12.49
CA ALA A 146 1.50 -8.71 -13.45
C ALA A 146 0.41 -9.48 -12.68
N VAL A 147 -0.82 -8.98 -12.73
CA VAL A 147 -1.99 -9.63 -12.12
C VAL A 147 -2.39 -10.84 -12.96
N ALA A 148 -2.37 -12.02 -12.34
CA ALA A 148 -2.79 -13.27 -12.96
C ALA A 148 -4.31 -13.41 -12.96
N ALA A 149 -4.85 -14.04 -14.00
CA ALA A 149 -6.27 -14.38 -14.05
C ALA A 149 -6.64 -15.38 -12.95
N ALA A 150 -7.84 -15.24 -12.38
CA ALA A 150 -8.39 -16.26 -11.49
C ALA A 150 -8.63 -17.56 -12.28
N PRO A 151 -8.37 -18.74 -11.68
CA PRO A 151 -8.65 -20.01 -12.34
C PRO A 151 -10.16 -20.14 -12.64
N ALA A 152 -10.48 -20.52 -13.87
CA ALA A 152 -11.86 -20.81 -14.25
C ALA A 152 -12.34 -22.09 -13.56
N ILE A 153 -13.48 -22.04 -12.89
CA ILE A 153 -14.13 -23.24 -12.35
C ILE A 153 -14.87 -23.89 -13.52
N SER A 154 -14.33 -24.98 -14.05
CA SER A 154 -15.04 -25.79 -15.04
C SER A 154 -15.90 -26.81 -14.30
N LEU A 155 -17.23 -26.68 -14.39
CA LEU A 155 -18.14 -27.74 -14.01
C LEU A 155 -18.16 -28.74 -15.17
N SER A 156 -17.44 -29.86 -15.02
CA SER A 156 -17.72 -30.98 -15.92
C SER A 156 -19.13 -31.49 -15.61
N PRO A 157 -20.01 -31.66 -16.62
CA PRO A 157 -21.30 -32.29 -16.37
C PRO A 157 -21.03 -33.69 -15.83
N VAL A 158 -21.50 -33.95 -14.61
CA VAL A 158 -21.57 -35.32 -14.07
C VAL A 158 -22.47 -36.08 -15.04
N PRO A 159 -22.00 -37.16 -15.68
CA PRO A 159 -22.89 -37.98 -16.48
C PRO A 159 -23.97 -38.50 -15.53
N LEU A 160 -25.21 -38.04 -15.71
CA LEU A 160 -26.37 -38.69 -15.13
C LEU A 160 -26.31 -40.15 -15.58
N PHE A 161 -26.31 -41.09 -14.63
CA PHE A 161 -26.30 -42.53 -14.87
C PHE A 161 -27.60 -43.03 -15.54
N ASP A 162 -28.32 -42.19 -16.28
CA ASP A 162 -29.65 -42.46 -16.82
C ASP A 162 -29.64 -43.48 -17.96
N THR A 163 -28.47 -43.82 -18.52
CA THR A 163 -28.37 -44.77 -19.63
C THR A 163 -27.85 -46.15 -19.24
N LEU A 164 -27.32 -46.31 -18.02
CA LEU A 164 -26.73 -47.57 -17.56
C LEU A 164 -27.81 -48.57 -17.11
N TRP A 165 -28.90 -48.08 -16.52
CA TRP A 165 -30.00 -48.94 -16.08
C TRP A 165 -30.93 -49.35 -17.24
N GLU A 166 -31.13 -48.49 -18.25
CA GLU A 166 -31.87 -48.86 -19.47
C GLU A 166 -31.13 -49.88 -20.35
N LYS A 167 -29.78 -49.82 -20.42
CA LYS A 167 -28.98 -50.84 -21.12
C LYS A 167 -28.96 -52.19 -20.40
N LEU A 168 -29.08 -52.22 -19.07
CA LEU A 168 -29.20 -53.47 -18.31
C LEU A 168 -30.61 -54.08 -18.43
N LEU A 169 -31.66 -53.27 -18.49
CA LEU A 169 -33.03 -53.74 -18.69
C LEU A 169 -33.26 -54.36 -20.09
N SER A 170 -32.59 -53.85 -21.12
CA SER A 170 -32.69 -54.36 -22.49
C SER A 170 -31.87 -55.64 -22.77
N MET A 171 -30.82 -55.94 -21.99
CA MET A 171 -30.04 -57.18 -22.16
C MET A 171 -30.67 -58.41 -21.49
N ALA A 172 -31.62 -58.25 -20.57
CA ALA A 172 -32.23 -59.39 -19.87
C ALA A 172 -33.35 -60.11 -20.66
N LEU A 173 -33.82 -59.56 -21.79
CA LEU A 173 -35.00 -60.08 -22.50
C LEU A 173 -34.70 -60.91 -23.77
N VAL A 174 -33.45 -60.99 -24.23
CA VAL A 174 -33.08 -61.68 -25.49
C VAL A 174 -32.55 -63.12 -25.27
N GLY A 175 -32.38 -63.57 -24.02
CA GLY A 175 -31.67 -64.82 -23.70
C GLY A 175 -32.49 -66.12 -23.63
N PHE A 176 -33.83 -66.12 -23.72
CA PHE A 176 -34.64 -67.31 -23.34
C PHE A 176 -35.37 -68.06 -24.48
N ALA A 177 -35.19 -67.69 -25.75
CA ALA A 177 -35.95 -68.29 -26.86
C ALA A 177 -35.09 -69.00 -27.91
N ALA A 178 -34.21 -69.94 -27.52
CA ALA A 178 -33.56 -70.83 -28.49
C ALA A 178 -33.05 -72.14 -27.88
N ARG A 179 -33.92 -72.95 -27.27
CA ARG A 179 -33.59 -74.35 -26.99
C ARG A 179 -34.83 -75.24 -26.97
N GLY A 180 -35.04 -75.99 -28.05
CA GLY A 180 -35.85 -77.20 -28.01
C GLY A 180 -36.83 -77.36 -29.16
N MET A 181 -36.35 -77.73 -30.36
CA MET A 181 -37.15 -78.59 -31.23
C MET A 181 -36.24 -79.43 -32.14
N ARG A 182 -35.81 -80.59 -31.63
CA ARG A 182 -35.34 -81.72 -32.42
C ARG A 182 -36.34 -82.85 -32.17
N ILE A 183 -37.19 -83.15 -33.15
CA ILE A 183 -37.90 -84.43 -33.19
C ILE A 183 -37.63 -85.04 -34.57
N ARG A 184 -37.16 -86.29 -34.55
CA ARG A 184 -36.74 -87.14 -35.67
C ARG A 184 -37.72 -88.31 -35.77
N LYS A 185 -37.93 -88.79 -37.01
CA LYS A 185 -38.54 -90.06 -37.47
C LYS A 185 -40.08 -90.08 -37.52
N ALA A 186 -40.71 -90.76 -38.48
CA ALA A 186 -40.26 -91.85 -39.37
C ALA A 186 -40.60 -91.60 -40.84
#